data_AF-A0A6H5K385-F1
#
_entry.id   AF-A0A6H5K385-F1
#
_cell.length_a   1.000
_cell.length_b   1.000
_cell.length_c   1.000
_cell.angle_alpha   90.00
_cell.angle_beta   90.00
_cell.angle_gamma   90.00
#
_symmetry.space_group_name_H-M   'P 1'
#
loop_
_entity.id
_entity.type
_entity.pdbx_description
1 polymer ?
#
loop_
_entity_poly.entity_id
_entity_poly.type
_entity_poly.pdbx_seq_one_letter_code
_entity_poly.pdbx_strand_id
1 'polypeptide(L)'
;MNLRNGIRRDLTRSFQSIRVCSLPLPHDEINGDRQIAQGEVSPAFAAKVNNLRQFLATDLLARPHSFGNEAIVGGEVLSSLLTGVCGAVNGGLSNFFPLSLMQSIQQGRAETVLSESKKLFKQSVAKSVEGKPPLSKAATMKVIEVATSTAVGHFTEQARSLAESVTSKYWEKLEEVIEEGSKACYAAQERQVSDAINQVNRLRSESLQHVDKEAIKLMLSFPMEVDELMRRWQRLCAEGHGQLQRSVEKYMGGGILEDLQGELPTPHQFEDEVSDKLSTLIASNQSLLKSEQGNKILEEVLRESKDASEEAGKRVDAMQKGNERLLQELRESREAEERAQQATIDREASSQMWQAIGSLAIGALDAARSRVTGASGSSDEATDSGSVRVATPATATRRRPTRDVDVGPILSQDHAERKAREYIAEHPDLEWTGHWTTTSVGRASVIGVRDKA
;
A
#
# COMPACT_ATOMS: atom_id res chain seq x y z
N MET A 1 72.92 12.95 37.22
CA MET A 1 73.75 12.07 36.35
C MET A 1 74.25 12.87 35.16
N ASN A 2 75.34 12.45 34.50
CA ASN A 2 75.90 13.16 33.34
C ASN A 2 75.11 12.84 32.04
N LEU A 3 74.55 13.86 31.38
CA LEU A 3 73.55 13.71 30.31
C LEU A 3 74.05 12.86 29.12
N ARG A 4 75.33 12.97 28.75
CA ARG A 4 75.96 12.16 27.69
C ARG A 4 75.89 10.65 27.96
N ASN A 5 75.86 10.24 29.23
CA ASN A 5 75.77 8.83 29.63
C ASN A 5 74.31 8.31 29.70
N GLY A 6 73.32 9.21 29.63
CA GLY A 6 71.93 8.84 29.32
C GLY A 6 71.83 8.48 27.85
N ILE A 7 72.04 9.46 26.96
CA ILE A 7 71.94 9.31 25.48
C ILE A 7 72.64 8.04 24.97
N ARG A 8 73.87 7.76 25.41
CA ARG A 8 74.60 6.53 25.04
C ARG A 8 73.91 5.24 25.50
N ARG A 9 73.42 5.21 26.75
CA ARG A 9 72.72 4.05 27.32
C ARG A 9 71.40 3.81 26.60
N ASP A 10 70.69 4.88 26.28
CA ASP A 10 69.35 4.82 25.71
C ASP A 10 69.44 4.39 24.23
N LEU A 11 70.42 4.88 23.46
CA LEU A 11 70.74 4.35 22.12
C LEU A 11 71.01 2.83 22.15
N THR A 12 71.87 2.34 23.03
CA THR A 12 72.18 0.90 23.14
C THR A 12 71.01 0.06 23.67
N ARG A 13 69.94 0.68 24.19
CA ARG A 13 68.68 0.02 24.56
C ARG A 13 67.64 0.03 23.43
N SER A 14 67.58 1.11 22.64
CA SER A 14 66.63 1.27 21.54
C SER A 14 67.01 0.49 20.28
N PHE A 15 68.30 0.17 20.07
CA PHE A 15 68.78 -0.50 18.86
C PHE A 15 69.50 -1.81 19.18
N GLN A 16 69.00 -2.93 18.65
CA GLN A 16 69.62 -4.26 18.77
C GLN A 16 71.05 -4.32 18.16
N SER A 17 71.32 -3.45 17.18
CA SER A 17 72.62 -3.32 16.52
C SER A 17 72.83 -1.86 16.11
N ILE A 18 73.95 -1.27 16.52
CA ILE A 18 74.42 0.04 16.03
C ILE A 18 75.69 -0.19 15.21
N ARG A 19 75.70 0.28 13.96
CA ARG A 19 76.85 0.26 13.06
C ARG A 19 77.21 1.70 12.68
N VAL A 20 78.50 2.01 12.61
CA VAL A 20 79.01 3.31 12.15
C VAL A 20 79.93 3.06 10.96
N CYS A 21 79.65 3.69 9.83
CA CYS A 21 80.39 3.51 8.59
C CYS A 21 80.92 4.86 8.10
N SER A 22 82.20 5.14 8.35
CA SER A 22 82.88 6.30 7.78
C SER A 22 83.06 6.13 6.28
N LEU A 23 82.52 7.06 5.50
CA LEU A 23 82.78 7.22 4.07
C LEU A 23 83.86 8.31 3.87
N PRO A 24 84.81 8.13 2.92
CA PRO A 24 85.72 9.20 2.52
C PRO A 24 84.97 10.25 1.68
N LEU A 25 85.66 11.30 1.23
CA LEU A 25 85.09 12.25 0.25
C LEU A 25 84.82 11.54 -1.10
N PRO A 26 83.62 11.72 -1.69
CA PRO A 26 83.34 11.23 -3.05
C PRO A 26 84.21 11.89 -4.12
N HIS A 27 84.59 13.15 -3.94
CA HIS A 27 85.47 13.94 -4.81
C HIS A 27 86.05 15.09 -3.97
N ASP A 28 87.25 15.58 -4.31
CA ASP A 28 87.92 16.61 -3.51
C ASP A 28 87.27 17.99 -3.64
N GLU A 29 86.63 18.27 -4.78
CA GLU A 29 85.95 19.54 -5.09
C GLU A 29 84.45 19.53 -4.76
N ILE A 30 84.03 18.91 -3.65
CA ILE A 30 82.62 18.94 -3.20
C ILE A 30 82.31 20.29 -2.55
N ASN A 31 81.93 21.25 -3.40
CA ASN A 31 81.34 22.53 -3.04
C ASN A 31 80.14 22.80 -3.95
N GLY A 32 78.93 22.90 -3.37
CA GLY A 32 77.71 23.47 -3.97
C GLY A 32 77.31 23.01 -5.38
N ASP A 33 76.24 22.22 -5.48
CA ASP A 33 75.43 21.95 -6.68
C ASP A 33 76.12 21.33 -7.92
N ARG A 34 77.45 21.22 -7.97
CA ARG A 34 78.16 20.47 -9.03
C ARG A 34 77.72 19.01 -9.03
N GLN A 35 77.12 18.58 -10.14
CA GLN A 35 76.97 17.16 -10.44
C GLN A 35 78.35 16.57 -10.76
N ILE A 36 78.70 15.49 -10.06
CA ILE A 36 79.97 14.76 -10.24
C ILE A 36 79.67 13.55 -11.11
N ALA A 37 80.39 13.39 -12.23
CA ALA A 37 80.21 12.25 -13.11
C ALA A 37 80.64 10.95 -12.39
N GLN A 38 79.99 9.81 -12.68
CA GLN A 38 80.29 8.55 -11.98
C GLN A 38 81.77 8.11 -12.12
N GLY A 39 82.45 8.51 -13.20
CA GLY A 39 83.90 8.28 -13.40
C GLY A 39 84.83 9.24 -12.64
N GLU A 40 84.32 10.37 -12.14
CA GLU A 40 85.07 11.31 -11.27
C GLU A 40 85.02 10.89 -9.79
N VAL A 41 84.12 9.98 -9.42
CA VAL A 41 83.95 9.52 -8.03
C VAL A 41 85.17 8.72 -7.57
N SER A 42 85.73 9.11 -6.43
CA SER A 42 86.95 8.50 -5.89
C SER A 42 86.80 6.98 -5.70
N PRO A 43 87.76 6.15 -6.16
CA PRO A 43 87.65 4.70 -6.05
C PRO A 43 87.48 4.21 -4.60
N ALA A 44 88.07 4.93 -3.64
CA ALA A 44 87.92 4.67 -2.21
C ALA A 44 86.48 4.89 -1.71
N PHE A 45 85.79 5.93 -2.19
CA PHE A 45 84.37 6.14 -1.89
C PHE A 45 83.49 5.10 -2.58
N ALA A 46 83.71 4.85 -3.87
CA ALA A 46 82.94 3.86 -4.64
C ALA A 46 83.02 2.45 -4.00
N ALA A 47 84.20 2.01 -3.60
CA ALA A 47 84.40 0.75 -2.88
C ALA A 47 83.67 0.73 -1.52
N LYS A 48 83.76 1.81 -0.73
CA LYS A 48 83.05 1.93 0.56
C LYS A 48 81.52 1.93 0.41
N VAL A 49 80.98 2.61 -0.62
CA VAL A 49 79.54 2.60 -0.92
C VAL A 49 79.06 1.25 -1.40
N ASN A 50 79.84 0.53 -2.22
CA ASN A 50 79.47 -0.82 -2.66
C ASN A 50 79.50 -1.82 -1.49
N ASN A 51 80.49 -1.74 -0.60
CA ASN A 51 80.53 -2.54 0.63
C ASN A 51 79.34 -2.21 1.56
N LEU A 52 78.95 -0.93 1.66
CA LEU A 52 77.77 -0.51 2.43
C LEU A 52 76.47 -1.03 1.79
N ARG A 53 76.32 -0.96 0.46
CA ARG A 53 75.16 -1.53 -0.28
C ARG A 53 75.05 -3.03 -0.07
N GLN A 54 76.17 -3.75 -0.16
CA GLN A 54 76.20 -5.19 0.09
C GLN A 54 75.77 -5.51 1.52
N PHE A 55 76.35 -4.84 2.53
CA PHE A 55 75.94 -4.98 3.93
C PHE A 55 74.46 -4.66 4.16
N LEU A 56 73.94 -3.57 3.57
CA LEU A 56 72.52 -3.23 3.67
C LEU A 56 71.63 -4.34 3.10
N ALA A 57 72.01 -4.93 1.96
CA ALA A 57 71.27 -6.05 1.38
C ALA A 57 71.38 -7.34 2.21
N THR A 58 72.59 -7.77 2.58
CA THR A 58 72.83 -9.09 3.18
C THR A 58 72.61 -9.16 4.69
N ASP A 59 72.84 -8.07 5.42
CA ASP A 59 72.78 -8.04 6.88
C ASP A 59 71.60 -7.25 7.45
N LEU A 60 71.00 -6.33 6.69
CA LEU A 60 69.88 -5.51 7.16
C LEU A 60 68.56 -5.90 6.50
N LEU A 61 68.47 -5.89 5.17
CA LEU A 61 67.24 -6.17 4.43
C LEU A 61 66.92 -7.67 4.30
N ALA A 62 67.93 -8.55 4.27
CA ALA A 62 67.72 -10.00 4.24
C ALA A 62 67.34 -10.60 5.61
N ARG A 63 67.44 -9.84 6.71
CA ARG A 63 66.97 -10.27 8.02
C ARG A 63 65.50 -9.87 8.20
N PRO A 64 64.59 -10.80 8.57
CA PRO A 64 63.22 -10.44 8.90
C PRO A 64 63.19 -9.35 9.97
N HIS A 65 62.65 -8.18 9.64
CA HIS A 65 62.36 -7.15 10.63
C HIS A 65 61.27 -7.66 11.57
N SER A 66 61.31 -7.27 12.83
CA SER A 66 60.32 -7.68 13.83
C SER A 66 59.79 -6.50 14.65
N PHE A 67 58.57 -6.65 15.15
CA PHE A 67 57.88 -5.67 15.96
C PHE A 67 57.13 -6.41 17.09
N GLY A 68 57.41 -6.06 18.35
CA GLY A 68 56.83 -6.79 19.50
C GLY A 68 57.22 -8.28 19.55
N ASN A 69 58.40 -8.64 18.99
CA ASN A 69 58.88 -10.00 18.73
C ASN A 69 58.20 -10.76 17.58
N GLU A 70 57.07 -10.30 17.04
CA GLU A 70 56.49 -10.86 15.81
C GLU A 70 57.31 -10.42 14.59
N ALA A 71 57.52 -11.31 13.62
CA ALA A 71 58.16 -10.95 12.35
C ALA A 71 57.20 -10.16 11.46
N ILE A 72 57.68 -9.07 10.84
CA ILE A 72 56.94 -8.29 9.85
C ILE A 72 56.98 -9.04 8.51
N VAL A 73 56.14 -10.06 8.39
CA VAL A 73 56.05 -10.88 7.18
C VAL A 73 55.03 -10.26 6.21
N GLY A 74 55.52 -9.72 5.10
CA GLY A 74 54.68 -9.14 4.04
C GLY A 74 54.28 -7.67 4.25
N GLY A 75 53.63 -7.10 3.24
CA GLY A 75 53.32 -5.66 3.19
C GLY A 75 52.17 -5.21 4.08
N GLU A 76 51.22 -6.09 4.40
CA GLU A 76 50.00 -5.73 5.15
C GLU A 76 50.29 -5.38 6.62
N VAL A 77 51.18 -6.16 7.26
CA VAL A 77 51.66 -5.87 8.63
C VAL A 77 52.39 -4.53 8.68
N LEU A 78 53.22 -4.23 7.67
CA LEU A 78 53.92 -2.95 7.55
C LEU A 78 52.96 -1.79 7.29
N SER A 79 51.93 -1.97 6.45
CA SER A 79 50.89 -0.96 6.19
C SER A 79 50.10 -0.64 7.46
N SER A 80 49.73 -1.66 8.23
CA SER A 80 49.03 -1.51 9.51
C SER A 80 49.90 -0.81 10.56
N LEU A 81 51.19 -1.15 10.61
CA LEU A 81 52.20 -0.46 11.42
C LEU A 81 52.31 1.02 11.06
N LEU A 82 52.52 1.36 9.78
CA LEU A 82 52.63 2.73 9.30
C LEU A 82 51.35 3.52 9.57
N THR A 83 50.18 2.92 9.38
CA THR A 83 48.88 3.55 9.66
C THR A 83 48.73 3.86 11.15
N GLY A 84 49.07 2.92 12.04
CA GLY A 84 49.07 3.13 13.50
C GLY A 84 50.08 4.19 13.96
N VAL A 85 51.28 4.21 13.37
CA VAL A 85 52.30 5.25 13.60
C VAL A 85 51.79 6.61 13.17
N CYS A 86 51.32 6.76 11.93
CA CYS A 86 50.80 8.02 11.41
C CYS A 86 49.56 8.51 12.17
N GLY A 87 48.69 7.60 12.62
CA GLY A 87 47.58 7.94 13.52
C GLY A 87 48.06 8.52 14.84
N ALA A 88 49.08 7.90 15.47
CA ALA A 88 49.67 8.41 16.72
C ALA A 88 50.40 9.76 16.54
N VAL A 89 51.05 10.00 15.39
CA VAL A 89 51.65 11.31 15.03
C VAL A 89 50.55 12.37 14.85
N ASN A 90 49.56 12.08 14.00
CA ASN A 90 48.61 13.08 13.55
C ASN A 90 47.50 13.37 14.58
N GLY A 91 47.26 12.45 15.52
CA GLY A 91 46.27 12.58 16.59
C GLY A 91 46.58 13.61 17.68
N GLY A 92 47.60 14.46 17.50
CA GLY A 92 47.92 15.55 18.43
C GLY A 92 48.51 15.12 19.77
N LEU A 93 49.03 13.88 19.87
CA LEU A 93 49.69 13.37 21.06
C LEU A 93 51.02 14.11 21.31
N SER A 94 50.96 15.17 22.11
CA SER A 94 52.11 16.02 22.48
C SER A 94 53.24 15.28 23.21
N ASN A 95 53.01 14.04 23.67
CA ASN A 95 54.01 13.15 24.22
C ASN A 95 54.03 11.82 23.46
N PHE A 96 55.09 11.59 22.69
CA PHE A 96 55.27 10.41 21.85
C PHE A 96 55.78 9.19 22.66
N PHE A 97 54.97 8.70 23.60
CA PHE A 97 55.37 7.54 24.42
C PHE A 97 55.34 6.23 23.60
N PRO A 98 56.39 5.39 23.65
CA PRO A 98 56.39 4.10 22.94
C PRO A 98 55.24 3.17 23.35
N LEU A 99 54.75 3.29 24.58
CA LEU A 99 53.59 2.53 25.08
C LEU A 99 52.28 2.92 24.37
N SER A 100 52.02 4.22 24.16
CA SER A 100 50.82 4.65 23.43
C SER A 100 50.93 4.27 21.95
N LEU A 101 52.13 4.29 21.35
CA LEU A 101 52.35 3.80 19.99
C LEU A 101 52.00 2.31 19.85
N MET A 102 52.53 1.45 20.73
CA MET A 102 52.19 0.02 20.77
C MET A 102 50.68 -0.19 20.91
N GLN A 103 50.04 0.57 21.80
CA GLN A 103 48.60 0.49 22.07
C GLN A 103 47.77 0.90 20.84
N SER A 104 48.13 1.98 20.14
CA SER A 104 47.46 2.41 18.90
C SER A 104 47.59 1.37 17.78
N ILE A 105 48.75 0.71 17.65
CA ILE A 105 48.95 -0.36 16.64
C ILE A 105 48.10 -1.59 16.97
N GLN A 106 47.99 -1.97 18.25
CA GLN A 106 47.10 -3.06 18.68
C GLN A 106 45.61 -2.71 18.51
N GLN A 107 45.21 -1.46 18.79
CA GLN A 107 43.85 -0.98 18.53
C GLN A 107 43.51 -1.00 17.04
N GLY A 108 44.43 -0.56 16.16
CA GLY A 108 44.24 -0.65 14.71
C GLY A 108 44.08 -2.09 14.21
N ARG A 109 44.90 -3.03 14.71
CA ARG A 109 44.73 -4.47 14.41
C ARG A 109 43.36 -4.99 14.91
N ALA A 110 42.94 -4.61 16.12
CA ALA A 110 41.65 -5.00 16.66
C ALA A 110 40.46 -4.45 15.85
N GLU A 111 40.60 -3.25 15.27
CA GLU A 111 39.58 -2.64 14.41
C GLU A 111 39.45 -3.35 13.05
N THR A 112 40.57 -3.76 12.45
CA THR A 112 40.54 -4.64 11.25
C THR A 112 39.83 -5.95 11.55
N VAL A 113 40.22 -6.66 12.61
CA VAL A 113 39.63 -7.97 12.99
C VAL A 113 38.14 -7.84 13.33
N LEU A 114 37.73 -6.80 14.05
CA LEU A 114 36.31 -6.50 14.32
C LEU A 114 35.52 -6.25 13.03
N SER A 115 36.10 -5.48 12.09
CA SER A 115 35.48 -5.19 10.79
C SER A 115 35.28 -6.45 9.94
N GLU A 116 36.27 -7.34 9.93
CA GLU A 116 36.22 -8.62 9.22
C GLU A 116 35.23 -9.59 9.84
N SER A 117 35.21 -9.76 11.17
CA SER A 117 34.20 -10.58 11.85
C SER A 117 32.77 -10.01 11.68
N LYS A 118 32.60 -8.68 11.69
CA LYS A 118 31.32 -8.00 11.36
C LYS A 118 30.87 -8.29 9.92
N LYS A 119 31.81 -8.34 8.97
CA LYS A 119 31.55 -8.72 7.57
C LYS A 119 31.16 -10.20 7.45
N LEU A 120 31.88 -11.11 8.12
CA LEU A 120 31.60 -12.55 8.12
C LEU A 120 30.24 -12.88 8.73
N PHE A 121 29.86 -12.25 9.86
CA PHE A 121 28.53 -12.39 10.44
C PHE A 121 27.44 -12.03 9.42
N LYS A 122 27.54 -10.83 8.83
CA LYS A 122 26.57 -10.34 7.83
C LYS A 122 26.50 -11.24 6.60
N GLN A 123 27.63 -11.72 6.10
CA GLN A 123 27.67 -12.62 4.95
C GLN A 123 27.05 -14.00 5.26
N SER A 124 27.24 -14.52 6.48
CA SER A 124 26.64 -15.79 6.90
C SER A 124 25.12 -15.70 7.05
N VAL A 125 24.61 -14.60 7.64
CA VAL A 125 23.17 -14.32 7.71
C VAL A 125 22.58 -14.09 6.32
N ALA A 126 23.21 -13.26 5.48
CA ALA A 126 22.73 -12.97 4.13
C ALA A 126 22.65 -14.24 3.26
N LYS A 127 23.72 -15.05 3.20
CA LYS A 127 23.74 -16.35 2.50
C LYS A 127 22.66 -17.32 3.01
N SER A 128 22.20 -17.13 4.25
CA SER A 128 21.17 -17.95 4.87
C SER A 128 19.74 -17.47 4.59
N VAL A 129 19.50 -16.17 4.48
CA VAL A 129 18.17 -15.54 4.38
C VAL A 129 17.84 -14.96 2.99
N GLU A 130 18.84 -14.41 2.29
CA GLU A 130 18.63 -13.65 1.05
C GLU A 130 18.15 -14.55 -0.10
N GLY A 131 17.10 -14.11 -0.81
CA GLY A 131 16.52 -14.83 -1.94
C GLY A 131 15.78 -16.13 -1.58
N LYS A 132 15.51 -16.39 -0.29
CA LYS A 132 14.78 -17.58 0.18
C LYS A 132 13.41 -17.21 0.77
N PRO A 133 12.50 -18.18 0.90
CA PRO A 133 11.28 -18.00 1.69
C PRO A 133 11.61 -17.65 3.15
N PRO A 134 10.69 -17.01 3.89
CA PRO A 134 10.82 -16.79 5.32
C PRO A 134 11.21 -18.07 6.08
N LEU A 135 11.97 -17.91 7.16
CA LEU A 135 12.46 -19.02 7.98
C LEU A 135 11.65 -19.12 9.27
N SER A 136 11.38 -20.34 9.72
CA SER A 136 10.79 -20.55 11.05
C SER A 136 11.61 -19.88 12.15
N LYS A 137 10.99 -19.55 13.28
CA LYS A 137 11.70 -18.88 14.38
C LYS A 137 12.91 -19.70 14.86
N ALA A 138 12.78 -21.01 14.91
CA ALA A 138 13.86 -21.94 15.25
C ALA A 138 14.96 -22.01 14.18
N ALA A 139 14.61 -22.02 12.89
CA ALA A 139 15.60 -21.96 11.81
C ALA A 139 16.36 -20.61 11.81
N THR A 140 15.67 -19.51 12.07
CA THR A 140 16.27 -18.17 12.20
C THR A 140 17.25 -18.10 13.37
N MET A 141 16.88 -18.64 14.54
CA MET A 141 17.79 -18.76 15.70
C MET A 141 19.07 -19.54 15.33
N LYS A 142 18.93 -20.69 14.65
CA LYS A 142 20.04 -21.54 14.25
C LYS A 142 20.95 -20.89 13.19
N VAL A 143 20.38 -20.10 12.27
CA VAL A 143 21.14 -19.29 11.30
C VAL A 143 21.99 -18.24 12.03
N ILE A 144 21.40 -17.54 13.00
CA ILE A 144 22.09 -16.54 13.82
C ILE A 144 23.19 -17.19 14.66
N GLU A 145 22.92 -18.33 15.31
CA GLU A 145 23.91 -19.10 16.08
C GLU A 145 25.14 -19.49 15.24
N VAL A 146 24.94 -20.00 14.02
CA VAL A 146 26.02 -20.35 13.10
C VAL A 146 26.79 -19.10 12.63
N ALA A 147 26.11 -17.98 12.36
CA ALA A 147 26.74 -16.72 11.99
C ALA A 147 27.59 -16.12 13.14
N THR A 148 27.04 -16.13 14.36
CA THR A 148 27.72 -15.74 15.60
C THR A 148 28.97 -16.59 15.81
N SER A 149 28.84 -17.92 15.81
CA SER A 149 29.96 -18.86 15.98
C SER A 149 31.07 -18.64 14.95
N THR A 150 30.71 -18.38 13.69
CA THR A 150 31.66 -18.06 12.61
C THR A 150 32.44 -16.76 12.89
N ALA A 151 31.74 -15.70 13.26
CA ALA A 151 32.34 -14.38 13.49
C ALA A 151 33.19 -14.33 14.78
N VAL A 152 32.71 -15.00 15.83
CA VAL A 152 33.41 -15.17 17.12
C VAL A 152 34.66 -16.02 16.95
N GLY A 153 34.58 -17.16 16.25
CA GLY A 153 35.74 -18.01 15.95
C GLY A 153 36.83 -17.26 15.19
N HIS A 154 36.45 -16.50 14.16
CA HIS A 154 37.37 -15.64 13.42
C HIS A 154 38.04 -14.58 14.31
N PHE A 155 37.25 -13.88 15.14
CA PHE A 155 37.79 -12.85 16.04
C PHE A 155 38.77 -13.46 17.04
N THR A 156 38.40 -14.59 17.65
CA THR A 156 39.19 -15.27 18.70
C THR A 156 40.56 -15.71 18.19
N GLU A 157 40.61 -16.28 16.98
CA GLU A 157 41.88 -16.77 16.41
C GLU A 157 42.80 -15.62 16.02
N GLN A 158 42.28 -14.59 15.33
CA GLN A 158 43.10 -13.43 14.90
C GLN A 158 43.54 -12.55 16.10
N ALA A 159 42.66 -12.37 17.09
CA ALA A 159 42.95 -11.56 18.28
C ALA A 159 43.89 -12.25 19.29
N ARG A 160 44.26 -13.53 19.11
CA ARG A 160 45.25 -14.23 19.97
C ARG A 160 46.61 -13.52 20.04
N SER A 161 46.94 -12.73 19.02
CA SER A 161 48.17 -11.92 18.94
C SER A 161 48.10 -10.55 19.65
N LEU A 162 46.93 -10.16 20.17
CA LEU A 162 46.69 -8.84 20.76
C LEU A 162 46.73 -8.89 22.29
N ALA A 163 47.01 -7.74 22.92
CA ALA A 163 46.96 -7.65 24.38
C ALA A 163 45.52 -7.83 24.88
N GLU A 164 45.35 -8.62 25.94
CA GLU A 164 44.06 -8.99 26.54
C GLU A 164 43.13 -7.78 26.81
N SER A 165 43.68 -6.67 27.31
CA SER A 165 42.94 -5.42 27.58
C SER A 165 42.47 -4.67 26.32
N VAL A 166 43.08 -4.94 25.16
CA VAL A 166 42.58 -4.50 23.86
C VAL A 166 41.54 -5.50 23.36
N THR A 167 41.84 -6.81 23.40
CA THR A 167 40.94 -7.88 22.95
C THR A 167 39.57 -7.81 23.63
N SER A 168 39.53 -7.69 24.96
CA SER A 168 38.28 -7.54 25.74
C SER A 168 37.44 -6.33 25.29
N LYS A 169 38.05 -5.15 25.13
CA LYS A 169 37.34 -3.93 24.68
C LYS A 169 36.74 -4.05 23.26
N TYR A 170 37.37 -4.83 22.38
CA TYR A 170 36.87 -5.05 21.02
C TYR A 170 35.94 -6.28 20.91
N TRP A 171 35.95 -7.16 21.91
CA TRP A 171 34.98 -8.23 22.08
C TRP A 171 33.59 -7.69 22.45
N GLU A 172 33.50 -6.77 23.42
CA GLU A 172 32.24 -6.09 23.79
C GLU A 172 31.56 -5.45 22.56
N LYS A 173 32.36 -4.80 21.69
CA LYS A 173 31.91 -4.24 20.41
C LYS A 173 31.48 -5.30 19.38
N LEU A 174 32.04 -6.50 19.42
CA LEU A 174 31.61 -7.61 18.56
C LEU A 174 30.26 -8.16 19.05
N GLU A 175 30.08 -8.29 20.36
CA GLU A 175 28.81 -8.71 20.97
C GLU A 175 27.68 -7.72 20.66
N GLU A 176 27.91 -6.41 20.84
CA GLU A 176 26.99 -5.34 20.44
C GLU A 176 26.57 -5.48 18.96
N VAL A 177 27.55 -5.65 18.06
CA VAL A 177 27.33 -5.82 16.62
C VAL A 177 26.56 -7.09 16.26
N ILE A 178 26.79 -8.17 17.00
CA ILE A 178 26.07 -9.44 16.82
C ILE A 178 24.64 -9.30 17.37
N GLU A 179 24.43 -8.61 18.49
CA GLU A 179 23.10 -8.38 19.05
C GLU A 179 22.25 -7.48 18.14
N GLU A 180 22.79 -6.34 17.67
CA GLU A 180 22.16 -5.48 16.65
C GLU A 180 21.82 -6.27 15.38
N GLY A 181 22.79 -7.04 14.87
CA GLY A 181 22.63 -7.84 13.66
C GLY A 181 21.58 -8.94 13.80
N SER A 182 21.47 -9.53 15.00
CA SER A 182 20.44 -10.52 15.34
C SER A 182 19.06 -9.89 15.42
N LYS A 183 18.92 -8.76 16.13
CA LYS A 183 17.67 -7.97 16.20
C LYS A 183 17.18 -7.58 14.79
N ALA A 184 18.08 -7.11 13.93
CA ALA A 184 17.77 -6.77 12.54
C ALA A 184 17.35 -7.99 11.71
N CYS A 185 17.99 -9.16 11.93
CA CYS A 185 17.61 -10.41 11.26
C CYS A 185 16.20 -10.88 11.67
N TYR A 186 15.85 -10.86 12.96
CA TYR A 186 14.49 -11.19 13.41
C TYR A 186 13.45 -10.22 12.85
N ALA A 187 13.70 -8.91 12.90
CA ALA A 187 12.77 -7.90 12.37
C ALA A 187 12.60 -7.98 10.84
N ALA A 188 13.59 -8.50 10.10
CA ALA A 188 13.45 -8.80 8.68
C ALA A 188 12.60 -10.06 8.43
N GLN A 189 12.81 -11.12 9.22
CA GLN A 189 12.03 -12.35 9.14
C GLN A 189 10.56 -12.15 9.55
N GLU A 190 10.30 -11.40 10.60
CA GLU A 190 8.93 -11.06 11.06
C GLU A 190 8.13 -10.33 9.96
N ARG A 191 8.78 -9.44 9.20
CA ARG A 191 8.17 -8.81 8.01
C ARG A 191 7.89 -9.83 6.90
N GLN A 192 8.86 -10.67 6.56
CA GLN A 192 8.67 -11.72 5.55
C GLN A 192 7.53 -12.68 5.92
N VAL A 193 7.39 -13.05 7.19
CA VAL A 193 6.28 -13.87 7.69
C VAL A 193 4.95 -13.10 7.63
N SER A 194 4.91 -11.81 7.98
CA SER A 194 3.72 -10.97 7.83
C SER A 194 3.28 -10.83 6.37
N ASP A 195 4.22 -10.59 5.44
CA ASP A 195 3.96 -10.55 4.00
C ASP A 195 3.45 -11.90 3.47
N ALA A 196 3.99 -13.02 3.97
CA ALA A 196 3.49 -14.36 3.65
C ALA A 196 2.06 -14.60 4.17
N ILE A 197 1.74 -14.21 5.40
CA ILE A 197 0.38 -14.29 5.97
C ILE A 197 -0.60 -13.43 5.16
N ASN A 198 -0.20 -12.22 4.77
CA ASN A 198 -0.99 -11.35 3.91
C ASN A 198 -1.27 -12.00 2.54
N GLN A 199 -0.28 -12.67 1.94
CA GLN A 199 -0.45 -13.40 0.69
C GLN A 199 -1.30 -14.68 0.85
N VAL A 200 -1.21 -15.39 1.98
CA VAL A 200 -2.09 -16.54 2.30
C VAL A 200 -3.55 -16.08 2.44
N ASN A 201 -3.80 -14.98 3.16
CA ASN A 201 -5.15 -14.41 3.30
C ASN A 201 -5.71 -13.90 1.96
N ARG A 202 -4.86 -13.38 1.08
CA ARG A 202 -5.23 -13.06 -0.30
C ARG A 202 -5.62 -14.33 -1.08
N LEU A 203 -4.80 -15.38 -1.05
CA LEU A 203 -5.10 -16.64 -1.76
C LEU A 203 -6.40 -17.29 -1.23
N ARG A 204 -6.62 -17.27 0.09
CA ARG A 204 -7.88 -17.70 0.74
C ARG A 204 -9.08 -16.91 0.19
N SER A 205 -8.95 -15.59 0.07
CA SER A 205 -9.97 -14.72 -0.52
C SER A 205 -10.23 -15.05 -2.00
N GLU A 206 -9.19 -15.34 -2.78
CA GLU A 206 -9.31 -15.74 -4.19
C GLU A 206 -9.98 -17.13 -4.33
N SER A 207 -9.68 -18.08 -3.45
CA SER A 207 -10.36 -19.40 -3.37
C SER A 207 -11.83 -19.29 -2.93
N LEU A 208 -12.15 -18.46 -1.94
CA LEU A 208 -13.54 -18.19 -1.55
C LEU A 208 -14.34 -17.55 -2.69
N GLN A 209 -13.75 -16.61 -3.44
CA GLN A 209 -14.37 -16.06 -4.64
C GLN A 209 -14.54 -17.07 -5.78
N HIS A 210 -13.74 -18.14 -5.83
CA HIS A 210 -13.96 -19.24 -6.78
C HIS A 210 -15.16 -20.10 -6.35
N VAL A 211 -15.22 -20.49 -5.08
CA VAL A 211 -16.39 -21.19 -4.50
C VAL A 211 -17.67 -20.40 -4.78
N ASP A 212 -17.68 -19.08 -4.60
CA ASP A 212 -18.85 -18.24 -4.87
C ASP A 212 -19.30 -18.28 -6.35
N LYS A 213 -18.34 -18.26 -7.29
CA LYS A 213 -18.63 -18.31 -8.74
C LYS A 213 -19.20 -19.67 -9.16
N GLU A 214 -18.70 -20.76 -8.60
CA GLU A 214 -19.23 -22.10 -8.87
C GLU A 214 -20.57 -22.34 -8.12
N ALA A 215 -20.74 -21.77 -6.93
CA ALA A 215 -22.01 -21.78 -6.19
C ALA A 215 -23.13 -21.10 -6.99
N ILE A 216 -22.84 -19.98 -7.66
CA ILE A 216 -23.80 -19.32 -8.57
C ILE A 216 -24.14 -20.22 -9.77
N LYS A 217 -23.17 -20.95 -10.36
CA LYS A 217 -23.48 -21.95 -11.41
C LYS A 217 -24.32 -23.10 -10.89
N LEU A 218 -24.12 -23.49 -9.62
CA LEU A 218 -24.94 -24.50 -8.95
C LEU A 218 -26.38 -24.01 -8.73
N MET A 219 -26.60 -22.72 -8.45
CA MET A 219 -27.94 -22.11 -8.45
C MET A 219 -28.62 -22.18 -9.82
N LEU A 220 -27.87 -21.92 -10.90
CA LEU A 220 -28.38 -22.04 -12.27
C LEU A 220 -28.68 -23.49 -12.70
N SER A 221 -28.36 -24.46 -11.85
CA SER A 221 -28.67 -25.88 -12.02
C SER A 221 -29.88 -26.35 -11.19
N PHE A 222 -30.60 -25.44 -10.52
CA PHE A 222 -31.82 -25.74 -9.75
C PHE A 222 -33.07 -25.95 -10.63
N PRO A 223 -34.10 -26.66 -10.15
CA PRO A 223 -34.20 -27.32 -8.84
C PRO A 223 -33.43 -28.64 -8.77
N MET A 224 -32.95 -29.00 -7.57
CA MET A 224 -32.34 -30.31 -7.32
C MET A 224 -32.65 -30.86 -5.91
N GLU A 225 -32.42 -32.15 -5.69
CA GLU A 225 -32.55 -32.76 -4.36
C GLU A 225 -31.53 -32.17 -3.36
N VAL A 226 -31.93 -32.04 -2.09
CA VAL A 226 -31.07 -31.51 -1.02
C VAL A 226 -29.81 -32.37 -0.84
N ASP A 227 -29.90 -33.70 -0.89
CA ASP A 227 -28.74 -34.58 -0.69
C ASP A 227 -27.74 -34.53 -1.86
N GLU A 228 -28.20 -34.27 -3.09
CA GLU A 228 -27.31 -34.00 -4.24
C GLU A 228 -26.70 -32.59 -4.14
N LEU A 229 -27.45 -31.58 -3.70
CA LEU A 229 -26.94 -30.24 -3.41
C LEU A 229 -25.82 -30.29 -2.36
N MET A 230 -26.04 -30.97 -1.22
CA MET A 230 -25.03 -31.17 -0.18
C MET A 230 -23.78 -31.88 -0.70
N ARG A 231 -23.94 -32.97 -1.47
CA ARG A 231 -22.81 -33.71 -2.06
C ARG A 231 -22.01 -32.89 -3.09
N ARG A 232 -22.66 -31.97 -3.82
CA ARG A 232 -21.98 -31.02 -4.73
C ARG A 232 -21.29 -29.90 -3.96
N TRP A 233 -21.92 -29.39 -2.91
CA TRP A 233 -21.36 -28.35 -2.04
C TRP A 233 -20.07 -28.82 -1.35
N GLN A 234 -20.09 -29.99 -0.70
CA GLN A 234 -18.92 -30.56 -0.03
C GLN A 234 -17.76 -30.80 -1.01
N ARG A 235 -18.06 -31.25 -2.25
CA ARG A 235 -17.06 -31.40 -3.30
C ARG A 235 -16.43 -30.07 -3.71
N LEU A 236 -17.25 -29.02 -3.83
CA LEU A 236 -16.78 -27.67 -4.16
C LEU A 236 -15.92 -27.07 -3.04
N CYS A 237 -16.31 -27.28 -1.77
CA CYS A 237 -15.50 -26.84 -0.62
C CYS A 237 -14.15 -27.57 -0.58
N ALA A 238 -14.15 -28.89 -0.78
CA ALA A 238 -12.92 -29.68 -0.84
C ALA A 238 -12.02 -29.30 -2.03
N GLU A 239 -12.61 -28.97 -3.19
CA GLU A 239 -11.83 -28.48 -4.33
C GLU A 239 -11.25 -27.07 -4.07
N GLY A 240 -12.04 -26.14 -3.54
CA GLY A 240 -11.59 -24.79 -3.19
C GLY A 240 -10.47 -24.80 -2.15
N HIS A 241 -10.60 -25.63 -1.11
CA HIS A 241 -9.56 -25.87 -0.10
C HIS A 241 -8.30 -26.50 -0.72
N GLY A 242 -8.46 -27.53 -1.56
CA GLY A 242 -7.34 -28.15 -2.27
C GLY A 242 -6.66 -27.21 -3.27
N GLN A 243 -7.36 -26.24 -3.87
CA GLN A 243 -6.76 -25.18 -4.67
C GLN A 243 -6.00 -24.16 -3.80
N LEU A 244 -6.53 -23.79 -2.62
CA LEU A 244 -5.84 -22.94 -1.64
C LEU A 244 -4.52 -23.59 -1.20
N GLN A 245 -4.56 -24.83 -0.71
CA GLN A 245 -3.38 -25.56 -0.24
C GLN A 245 -2.27 -25.61 -1.30
N ARG A 246 -2.58 -26.07 -2.52
CA ARG A 246 -1.61 -26.13 -3.63
C ARG A 246 -1.04 -24.75 -4.01
N SER A 247 -1.81 -23.68 -3.84
CA SER A 247 -1.34 -22.31 -4.10
C SER A 247 -0.38 -21.81 -3.03
N VAL A 248 -0.64 -22.13 -1.76
CA VAL A 248 0.23 -21.79 -0.63
C VAL A 248 1.53 -22.61 -0.65
N GLU A 249 1.44 -23.92 -0.88
CA GLU A 249 2.60 -24.81 -1.08
C GLU A 249 3.53 -24.28 -2.19
N LYS A 250 2.94 -23.88 -3.33
CA LYS A 250 3.66 -23.29 -4.46
C LYS A 250 4.30 -21.94 -4.14
N TYR A 251 3.69 -21.12 -3.28
CA TYR A 251 4.20 -19.79 -2.95
C TYR A 251 5.34 -19.83 -1.93
N MET A 252 5.21 -20.64 -0.87
CA MET A 252 6.15 -20.62 0.26
C MET A 252 7.27 -21.66 0.14
N GLY A 253 7.01 -22.78 -0.57
CA GLY A 253 7.82 -23.99 -0.43
C GLY A 253 7.64 -24.65 0.95
N GLY A 254 8.00 -25.93 1.07
CA GLY A 254 7.62 -26.73 2.25
C GLY A 254 8.18 -26.28 3.60
N GLY A 255 9.22 -25.44 3.64
CA GLY A 255 9.96 -25.11 4.86
C GLY A 255 9.27 -24.20 5.88
N ILE A 256 8.19 -23.50 5.50
CA ILE A 256 7.39 -22.65 6.40
C ILE A 256 6.00 -23.23 6.66
N LEU A 257 5.63 -24.30 5.95
CA LEU A 257 4.27 -24.82 5.99
C LEU A 257 3.92 -25.43 7.36
N GLU A 258 4.92 -25.82 8.15
CA GLU A 258 4.76 -26.27 9.54
C GLU A 258 4.46 -25.09 10.51
N ASP A 259 5.22 -23.99 10.44
CA ASP A 259 4.98 -22.79 11.26
C ASP A 259 3.63 -22.12 10.92
N LEU A 260 3.21 -22.15 9.64
CA LEU A 260 1.97 -21.54 9.16
C LEU A 260 0.79 -22.51 9.01
N GLN A 261 0.95 -23.78 9.41
CA GLN A 261 -0.15 -24.77 9.40
C GLN A 261 -1.28 -24.41 10.36
N GLY A 262 -1.01 -23.63 11.41
CA GLY A 262 -2.02 -23.10 12.33
C GLY A 262 -2.83 -21.91 11.80
N GLU A 263 -2.31 -21.21 10.78
CA GLU A 263 -2.98 -20.06 10.14
C GLU A 263 -3.82 -20.47 8.91
N LEU A 264 -3.57 -21.67 8.36
CA LEU A 264 -4.37 -22.24 7.29
C LEU A 264 -5.68 -22.83 7.85
N PRO A 265 -6.85 -22.47 7.30
CA PRO A 265 -8.10 -23.09 7.74
C PRO A 265 -8.08 -24.58 7.43
N THR A 266 -8.47 -25.39 8.42
CA THR A 266 -8.80 -26.81 8.19
C THR A 266 -9.97 -26.92 7.21
N PRO A 267 -10.18 -28.08 6.55
CA PRO A 267 -11.31 -28.26 5.64
C PRO A 267 -12.67 -27.93 6.25
N HIS A 268 -12.86 -28.17 7.56
CA HIS A 268 -14.08 -27.81 8.28
C HIS A 268 -14.21 -26.31 8.52
N GLN A 269 -13.16 -25.61 8.97
CA GLN A 269 -13.18 -24.15 9.10
C GLN A 269 -13.44 -23.46 7.75
N PHE A 270 -12.89 -24.00 6.67
CA PHE A 270 -13.15 -23.49 5.32
C PHE A 270 -14.60 -23.74 4.87
N GLU A 271 -15.24 -24.84 5.31
CA GLU A 271 -16.68 -25.11 5.09
C GLU A 271 -17.56 -24.21 5.96
N ASP A 272 -17.18 -23.95 7.22
CA ASP A 272 -17.84 -23.01 8.13
C ASP A 272 -17.84 -21.58 7.54
N GLU A 273 -16.71 -21.12 6.98
CA GLU A 273 -16.55 -19.82 6.31
C GLU A 273 -17.48 -19.59 5.11
N VAL A 274 -18.03 -20.66 4.53
CA VAL A 274 -19.00 -20.59 3.42
C VAL A 274 -20.41 -21.06 3.79
N SER A 275 -20.65 -21.46 5.04
CA SER A 275 -21.92 -22.04 5.52
C SER A 275 -23.15 -21.12 5.36
N ASP A 276 -22.98 -19.79 5.48
CA ASP A 276 -24.03 -18.79 5.16
C ASP A 276 -24.51 -18.90 3.70
N LYS A 277 -23.59 -19.23 2.79
CA LYS A 277 -23.84 -19.34 1.35
C LYS A 277 -24.54 -20.67 1.05
N LEU A 278 -24.18 -21.75 1.75
CA LEU A 278 -24.96 -23.00 1.74
C LEU A 278 -26.39 -22.78 2.24
N SER A 279 -26.56 -22.04 3.34
CA SER A 279 -27.88 -21.71 3.90
C SER A 279 -28.73 -20.92 2.88
N THR A 280 -28.09 -19.98 2.18
CA THR A 280 -28.71 -19.23 1.07
C THR A 280 -29.08 -20.15 -0.11
N LEU A 281 -28.19 -21.04 -0.54
CA LEU A 281 -28.44 -22.03 -1.60
C LEU A 281 -29.65 -22.93 -1.27
N ILE A 282 -29.71 -23.45 -0.04
CA ILE A 282 -30.81 -24.31 0.42
C ILE A 282 -32.13 -23.52 0.42
N ALA A 283 -32.14 -22.28 0.94
CA ALA A 283 -33.31 -21.43 0.93
C ALA A 283 -33.80 -21.12 -0.51
N SER A 284 -32.88 -20.78 -1.43
CA SER A 284 -33.20 -20.55 -2.84
C SER A 284 -33.74 -21.81 -3.54
N ASN A 285 -33.12 -22.97 -3.34
CA ASN A 285 -33.57 -24.24 -3.93
C ASN A 285 -34.96 -24.65 -3.38
N GLN A 286 -35.19 -24.52 -2.07
CA GLN A 286 -36.51 -24.75 -1.47
C GLN A 286 -37.57 -23.76 -1.97
N SER A 287 -37.20 -22.49 -2.17
CA SER A 287 -38.09 -21.49 -2.77
C SER A 287 -38.43 -21.86 -4.22
N LEU A 288 -37.45 -22.29 -5.00
CA LEU A 288 -37.66 -22.74 -6.39
C LEU A 288 -38.56 -23.98 -6.46
N LEU A 289 -38.32 -25.01 -5.65
CA LEU A 289 -39.19 -26.20 -5.55
C LEU A 289 -40.63 -25.84 -5.16
N LYS A 290 -40.81 -24.94 -4.19
CA LYS A 290 -42.14 -24.41 -3.83
C LYS A 290 -42.76 -23.58 -4.95
N SER A 291 -41.96 -22.84 -5.72
CA SER A 291 -42.42 -22.07 -6.87
C SER A 291 -42.70 -22.93 -8.11
N GLU A 292 -42.09 -24.12 -8.24
CA GLU A 292 -42.40 -25.06 -9.32
C GLU A 292 -43.72 -25.79 -9.04
N GLN A 293 -43.97 -26.16 -7.77
CA GLN A 293 -45.31 -26.55 -7.31
C GLN A 293 -46.31 -25.39 -7.48
N GLY A 294 -45.90 -24.17 -7.12
CA GLY A 294 -46.67 -22.94 -7.33
C GLY A 294 -46.97 -22.64 -8.80
N ASN A 295 -46.07 -22.94 -9.72
CA ASN A 295 -46.25 -22.75 -11.16
C ASN A 295 -47.23 -23.76 -11.75
N LYS A 296 -47.26 -25.01 -11.24
CA LYS A 296 -48.31 -25.98 -11.61
C LYS A 296 -49.69 -25.53 -11.15
N ILE A 297 -49.78 -24.97 -9.94
CA ILE A 297 -51.00 -24.32 -9.44
C ILE A 297 -51.33 -23.06 -10.26
N LEU A 298 -50.33 -22.29 -10.69
CA LEU A 298 -50.51 -21.08 -11.50
C LEU A 298 -50.95 -21.41 -12.94
N GLU A 299 -50.46 -22.50 -13.55
CA GLU A 299 -50.96 -23.00 -14.85
C GLU A 299 -52.42 -23.45 -14.74
N GLU A 300 -52.81 -24.08 -13.63
CA GLU A 300 -54.19 -24.46 -13.36
C GLU A 300 -55.10 -23.23 -13.15
N VAL A 301 -54.66 -22.25 -12.35
CA VAL A 301 -55.37 -20.97 -12.15
C VAL A 301 -55.39 -20.11 -13.43
N LEU A 302 -54.35 -20.16 -14.27
CA LEU A 302 -54.33 -19.48 -15.57
C LEU A 302 -55.29 -20.14 -16.57
N ARG A 303 -55.51 -21.46 -16.48
CA ARG A 303 -56.55 -22.16 -17.25
C ARG A 303 -57.94 -21.68 -16.82
N GLU A 304 -58.24 -21.70 -15.52
CA GLU A 304 -59.51 -21.18 -14.97
C GLU A 304 -59.72 -19.69 -15.28
N SER A 305 -58.67 -18.87 -15.18
CA SER A 305 -58.70 -17.44 -15.50
C SER A 305 -58.92 -17.19 -16.99
N LYS A 306 -58.37 -18.02 -17.87
CA LYS A 306 -58.61 -17.95 -19.32
C LYS A 306 -60.06 -18.30 -19.66
N ASP A 307 -60.60 -19.36 -19.06
CA ASP A 307 -61.99 -19.77 -19.26
C ASP A 307 -62.97 -18.68 -18.77
N ALA A 308 -62.69 -18.08 -17.60
CA ALA A 308 -63.44 -16.94 -17.06
C ALA A 308 -63.29 -15.66 -17.91
N SER A 309 -62.12 -15.43 -18.52
CA SER A 309 -61.87 -14.30 -19.43
C SER A 309 -62.64 -14.47 -20.75
N GLU A 310 -62.75 -15.69 -21.27
CA GLU A 310 -63.59 -15.99 -22.45
C GLU A 310 -65.08 -15.79 -22.13
N GLU A 311 -65.53 -16.08 -20.91
CA GLU A 311 -66.89 -15.75 -20.47
C GLU A 311 -67.10 -14.23 -20.30
N ALA A 312 -66.11 -13.51 -19.76
CA ALA A 312 -66.15 -12.05 -19.65
C ALA A 312 -66.22 -11.39 -21.03
N GLY A 313 -65.46 -11.89 -22.03
CA GLY A 313 -65.55 -11.44 -23.42
C GLY A 313 -66.96 -11.59 -23.99
N LYS A 314 -67.60 -12.75 -23.80
CA LYS A 314 -69.00 -12.99 -24.23
C LYS A 314 -69.99 -12.04 -23.55
N ARG A 315 -69.74 -11.61 -22.31
CA ARG A 315 -70.53 -10.58 -21.61
C ARG A 315 -70.28 -9.17 -22.16
N VAL A 316 -69.04 -8.82 -22.53
CA VAL A 316 -68.71 -7.54 -23.17
C VAL A 316 -69.35 -7.44 -24.56
N ASP A 317 -69.28 -8.48 -25.39
CA ASP A 317 -69.96 -8.55 -26.69
C ASP A 317 -71.49 -8.36 -26.56
N ALA A 318 -72.09 -8.91 -25.50
CA ALA A 318 -73.51 -8.75 -25.21
C ALA A 318 -73.86 -7.31 -24.80
N MET A 319 -73.03 -6.68 -23.96
CA MET A 319 -73.19 -5.26 -23.58
C MET A 319 -72.97 -4.32 -24.77
N GLN A 320 -72.00 -4.60 -25.63
CA GLN A 320 -71.74 -3.79 -26.82
C GLN A 320 -72.91 -3.84 -27.80
N LYS A 321 -73.48 -5.03 -28.06
CA LYS A 321 -74.72 -5.19 -28.84
C LYS A 321 -75.94 -4.51 -28.18
N GLY A 322 -75.95 -4.39 -26.86
CA GLY A 322 -76.93 -3.59 -26.12
C GLY A 322 -76.78 -2.08 -26.40
N ASN A 323 -75.54 -1.56 -26.31
CA ASN A 323 -75.23 -0.17 -26.60
C ASN A 323 -75.48 0.20 -28.07
N GLU A 324 -75.19 -0.71 -29.01
CA GLU A 324 -75.47 -0.53 -30.44
C GLU A 324 -76.99 -0.38 -30.70
N ARG A 325 -77.84 -1.14 -30.00
CA ARG A 325 -79.30 -0.96 -30.05
C ARG A 325 -79.74 0.38 -29.48
N LEU A 326 -79.26 0.76 -28.29
CA LEU A 326 -79.60 2.05 -27.67
C LEU A 326 -79.15 3.24 -28.54
N LEU A 327 -78.00 3.15 -29.20
CA LEU A 327 -77.54 4.16 -30.16
C LEU A 327 -78.39 4.21 -31.44
N GLN A 328 -78.97 3.09 -31.86
CA GLN A 328 -79.92 3.08 -32.98
C GLN A 328 -81.29 3.63 -32.57
N GLU A 329 -81.83 3.25 -31.41
CA GLU A 329 -83.06 3.82 -30.84
C GLU A 329 -82.94 5.35 -30.68
N LEU A 330 -81.77 5.85 -30.25
CA LEU A 330 -81.48 7.29 -30.17
C LEU A 330 -81.43 7.97 -31.55
N ARG A 331 -80.94 7.30 -32.61
CA ARG A 331 -80.98 7.83 -33.98
C ARG A 331 -82.40 7.88 -34.52
N GLU A 332 -83.17 6.80 -34.35
CA GLU A 332 -84.56 6.72 -34.80
C GLU A 332 -85.46 7.74 -34.08
N SER A 333 -85.24 7.95 -32.78
CA SER A 333 -85.86 9.03 -32.00
C SER A 333 -85.48 10.42 -32.52
N ARG A 334 -84.19 10.67 -32.75
CA ARG A 334 -83.70 11.96 -33.27
C ARG A 334 -84.22 12.24 -34.69
N GLU A 335 -84.27 11.25 -35.57
CA GLU A 335 -84.87 11.41 -36.89
C GLU A 335 -86.38 11.70 -36.81
N ALA A 336 -87.09 11.10 -35.85
CA ALA A 336 -88.50 11.43 -35.61
C ALA A 336 -88.67 12.88 -35.11
N GLU A 337 -87.77 13.35 -34.25
CA GLU A 337 -87.73 14.74 -33.79
C GLU A 337 -87.38 15.72 -34.93
N GLU A 338 -86.35 15.45 -35.73
CA GLU A 338 -85.96 16.28 -36.89
C GLU A 338 -87.07 16.33 -37.95
N ARG A 339 -87.79 15.23 -38.19
CA ARG A 339 -89.01 15.22 -39.04
C ARG A 339 -90.16 16.05 -38.44
N ALA A 340 -90.33 16.02 -37.11
CA ALA A 340 -91.33 16.86 -36.44
C ALA A 340 -90.97 18.35 -36.51
N GLN A 341 -89.68 18.69 -36.32
CA GLN A 341 -89.15 20.05 -36.47
C GLN A 341 -89.32 20.55 -37.91
N GLN A 342 -89.01 19.73 -38.92
CA GLN A 342 -89.26 20.08 -40.33
C GLN A 342 -90.76 20.29 -40.60
N ALA A 343 -91.65 19.44 -40.06
CA ALA A 343 -93.09 19.62 -40.19
C ALA A 343 -93.61 20.92 -39.53
N THR A 344 -92.98 21.40 -38.44
CA THR A 344 -93.25 22.75 -37.92
C THR A 344 -92.68 23.85 -38.81
N ILE A 345 -91.47 23.69 -39.36
CA ILE A 345 -90.86 24.66 -40.28
C ILE A 345 -91.70 24.82 -41.55
N ASP A 346 -92.17 23.72 -42.16
CA ASP A 346 -93.02 23.76 -43.36
C ASP A 346 -94.37 24.45 -43.07
N ARG A 347 -94.89 24.28 -41.85
CA ARG A 347 -96.13 24.91 -41.38
C ARG A 347 -95.94 26.41 -41.11
N GLU A 348 -94.80 26.80 -40.55
CA GLU A 348 -94.42 28.21 -40.37
C GLU A 348 -94.09 28.88 -41.70
N ALA A 349 -93.38 28.22 -42.62
CA ALA A 349 -93.12 28.71 -43.97
C ALA A 349 -94.43 28.89 -44.76
N SER A 350 -95.39 27.96 -44.61
CA SER A 350 -96.74 28.13 -45.14
C SER A 350 -97.45 29.34 -44.54
N SER A 351 -97.37 29.53 -43.21
CA SER A 351 -97.93 30.69 -42.50
C SER A 351 -97.29 32.01 -42.95
N GLN A 352 -95.96 32.05 -43.08
CA GLN A 352 -95.20 33.19 -43.59
C GLN A 352 -95.50 33.46 -45.06
N MET A 353 -95.78 32.44 -45.89
CA MET A 353 -96.24 32.64 -47.27
C MET A 353 -97.62 33.32 -47.31
N TRP A 354 -98.56 32.92 -46.44
CA TRP A 354 -99.84 33.62 -46.30
C TRP A 354 -99.67 35.06 -45.77
N GLN A 355 -98.76 35.28 -44.82
CA GLN A 355 -98.41 36.63 -44.36
C GLN A 355 -97.70 37.46 -45.45
N ALA A 356 -96.89 36.84 -46.32
CA ALA A 356 -96.21 37.51 -47.44
C ALA A 356 -97.19 37.90 -48.55
N ILE A 357 -98.21 37.06 -48.82
CA ILE A 357 -99.32 37.42 -49.71
C ILE A 357 -100.11 38.60 -49.11
N GLY A 358 -100.38 38.57 -47.80
CA GLY A 358 -101.01 39.69 -47.08
C GLY A 358 -100.17 40.97 -47.06
N SER A 359 -98.85 40.87 -46.88
CA SER A 359 -97.95 42.03 -46.81
C SER A 359 -97.50 42.54 -48.18
N LEU A 360 -97.63 41.75 -49.26
CA LEU A 360 -97.58 42.27 -50.64
C LEU A 360 -98.82 43.11 -50.97
N ALA A 361 -100.01 42.69 -50.51
CA ALA A 361 -101.23 43.48 -50.67
C ALA A 361 -101.20 44.82 -49.88
N ILE A 362 -100.48 44.87 -48.76
CA ILE A 362 -100.29 46.09 -47.95
C ILE A 362 -99.09 46.92 -48.44
N GLY A 363 -97.96 46.27 -48.75
CA GLY A 363 -96.72 46.91 -49.20
C GLY A 363 -96.84 47.61 -50.57
N ALA A 364 -97.81 47.20 -51.39
CA ALA A 364 -98.21 47.93 -52.60
C ALA A 364 -98.73 49.36 -52.33
N LEU A 365 -99.14 49.69 -51.10
CA LEU A 365 -99.49 51.06 -50.70
C LEU A 365 -98.27 51.85 -50.15
N ASP A 366 -97.46 51.23 -49.28
CA ASP A 366 -96.37 51.96 -48.59
C ASP A 366 -95.07 52.14 -49.41
N ALA A 367 -94.89 51.40 -50.51
CA ALA A 367 -93.72 51.52 -51.39
C ALA A 367 -93.57 52.90 -52.10
N ALA A 368 -94.48 53.84 -51.86
CA ALA A 368 -94.45 55.21 -52.38
C ALA A 368 -93.66 56.22 -51.51
N ARG A 369 -93.14 55.84 -50.32
CA ARG A 369 -92.78 56.84 -49.28
C ARG A 369 -91.39 56.67 -48.59
N SER A 370 -90.32 57.15 -49.25
CA SER A 370 -88.95 57.36 -48.71
C SER A 370 -88.17 56.08 -48.30
N ARG A 371 -86.86 55.84 -48.52
CA ARG A 371 -85.63 56.61 -48.89
C ARG A 371 -85.11 57.63 -47.85
N VAL A 372 -83.84 57.46 -47.41
CA VAL A 372 -82.99 58.36 -46.55
C VAL A 372 -83.41 58.35 -45.05
N THR A 373 -82.62 58.15 -43.98
CA THR A 373 -81.18 57.82 -43.63
C THR A 373 -81.16 57.21 -42.18
N GLY A 374 -80.08 56.69 -41.56
CA GLY A 374 -78.69 56.42 -41.97
C GLY A 374 -77.61 56.63 -40.85
N ALA A 375 -76.62 55.73 -40.75
CA ALA A 375 -75.33 55.79 -40.01
C ALA A 375 -75.21 55.57 -38.46
N SER A 376 -74.10 54.89 -38.08
CA SER A 376 -73.24 55.05 -36.86
C SER A 376 -73.48 54.28 -35.52
N GLY A 377 -72.37 53.83 -34.89
CA GLY A 377 -72.18 53.42 -33.45
C GLY A 377 -72.43 51.94 -33.08
N SER A 378 -71.91 51.34 -31.99
CA SER A 378 -70.74 51.61 -31.09
C SER A 378 -70.52 50.42 -30.08
N SER A 379 -69.29 50.24 -29.55
CA SER A 379 -68.88 49.74 -28.19
C SER A 379 -69.47 48.45 -27.52
N ASP A 380 -68.81 47.67 -26.64
CA ASP A 380 -67.38 47.41 -26.25
C ASP A 380 -67.27 45.90 -25.77
N GLU A 381 -66.73 45.32 -24.67
CA GLU A 381 -65.99 45.68 -23.41
C GLU A 381 -65.45 44.37 -22.70
N ALA A 382 -64.72 44.45 -21.56
CA ALA A 382 -64.40 43.41 -20.53
C ALA A 382 -63.56 42.12 -20.84
N THR A 383 -62.68 41.52 -19.99
CA THR A 383 -62.06 41.85 -18.65
C THR A 383 -60.83 40.93 -18.29
N ASP A 384 -59.78 41.49 -17.63
CA ASP A 384 -58.78 40.91 -16.64
C ASP A 384 -57.94 39.63 -17.01
N SER A 385 -56.87 39.09 -16.34
CA SER A 385 -55.92 39.40 -15.22
C SER A 385 -54.50 38.79 -15.55
N GLY A 386 -53.40 38.77 -14.76
CA GLY A 386 -53.00 39.32 -13.44
C GLY A 386 -51.83 38.53 -12.74
N SER A 387 -51.09 39.14 -11.77
CA SER A 387 -50.17 38.51 -10.76
C SER A 387 -48.75 37.99 -11.18
N VAL A 388 -47.65 37.85 -10.38
CA VAL A 388 -46.93 38.65 -9.34
C VAL A 388 -45.48 38.08 -9.12
N ARG A 389 -44.55 38.83 -8.48
CA ARG A 389 -43.12 38.45 -8.19
C ARG A 389 -42.89 37.86 -6.78
N VAL A 390 -41.80 37.09 -6.58
CA VAL A 390 -41.09 36.92 -5.28
C VAL A 390 -39.57 36.74 -5.50
N ALA A 391 -38.73 37.24 -4.58
CA ALA A 391 -37.30 36.92 -4.44
C ALA A 391 -36.83 37.10 -2.97
N THR A 392 -35.85 36.32 -2.51
CA THR A 392 -35.43 36.27 -1.09
C THR A 392 -33.90 36.06 -0.94
N PRO A 393 -33.19 36.77 -0.04
CA PRO A 393 -31.75 36.62 0.20
C PRO A 393 -31.41 35.56 1.27
N ALA A 394 -30.14 35.14 1.32
CA ALA A 394 -29.63 34.14 2.28
C ALA A 394 -28.73 34.75 3.39
N THR A 395 -28.92 34.29 4.63
CA THR A 395 -28.16 34.75 5.81
C THR A 395 -26.91 33.91 6.04
N ALA A 396 -25.73 34.47 5.87
CA ALA A 396 -24.46 33.78 6.10
C ALA A 396 -24.09 33.71 7.60
N THR A 397 -23.91 32.49 8.13
CA THR A 397 -23.47 32.29 9.52
C THR A 397 -21.96 32.41 9.66
N ARG A 398 -21.52 33.18 10.66
CA ARG A 398 -20.10 33.50 10.90
C ARG A 398 -19.40 32.31 11.58
N ARG A 399 -18.64 31.52 10.81
CA ARG A 399 -17.87 30.37 11.34
C ARG A 399 -16.82 30.81 12.37
N ARG A 400 -16.65 30.02 13.44
CA ARG A 400 -15.53 30.15 14.39
C ARG A 400 -14.20 29.79 13.70
N PRO A 401 -13.05 30.36 14.13
CA PRO A 401 -11.74 29.97 13.60
C PRO A 401 -11.42 28.51 13.95
N THR A 402 -10.68 27.84 13.07
CA THR A 402 -10.08 26.52 13.31
C THR A 402 -8.59 26.72 13.62
N ARG A 403 -8.06 25.92 14.53
CA ARG A 403 -6.64 25.84 14.89
C ARG A 403 -6.13 24.42 14.58
N ASP A 404 -4.96 24.31 13.96
CA ASP A 404 -4.35 23.02 13.63
C ASP A 404 -3.38 22.58 14.74
N VAL A 405 -3.41 21.29 15.12
CA VAL A 405 -2.57 20.72 16.18
C VAL A 405 -1.88 19.46 15.71
N ASP A 406 -0.56 19.36 15.90
CA ASP A 406 0.23 18.15 15.58
C ASP A 406 -0.07 17.02 16.58
N VAL A 407 -0.39 15.84 16.06
CA VAL A 407 -0.68 14.62 16.84
C VAL A 407 0.23 13.45 16.45
N GLY A 408 1.35 13.74 15.77
CA GLY A 408 2.27 12.74 15.24
C GLY A 408 1.78 12.10 13.93
N PRO A 409 2.37 10.97 13.50
CA PRO A 409 2.09 10.39 12.19
C PRO A 409 0.72 9.69 12.13
N ILE A 410 -0.21 10.28 11.37
CA ILE A 410 -1.46 9.63 10.97
C ILE A 410 -1.21 8.73 9.74
N LEU A 411 -1.86 7.57 9.71
CA LEU A 411 -1.65 6.53 8.68
C LEU A 411 -2.91 6.19 7.86
N SER A 412 -4.09 6.50 8.40
CA SER A 412 -5.41 6.26 7.80
C SER A 412 -6.45 7.18 8.43
N GLN A 413 -7.65 7.25 7.85
CA GLN A 413 -8.78 7.99 8.43
C GLN A 413 -9.12 7.46 9.84
N ASP A 414 -9.25 6.15 10.02
CA ASP A 414 -9.53 5.51 11.31
C ASP A 414 -8.45 5.85 12.36
N HIS A 415 -7.19 5.99 11.94
CA HIS A 415 -6.12 6.42 12.82
C HIS A 415 -6.25 7.91 13.21
N ALA A 416 -6.69 8.77 12.28
CA ALA A 416 -7.02 10.17 12.56
C ALA A 416 -8.17 10.28 13.57
N GLU A 417 -9.22 9.47 13.41
CA GLU A 417 -10.38 9.45 14.32
C GLU A 417 -10.00 8.98 15.73
N ARG A 418 -9.12 7.97 15.84
CA ARG A 418 -8.56 7.54 17.12
C ARG A 418 -7.71 8.64 17.76
N LYS A 419 -6.79 9.26 17.01
CA LYS A 419 -5.91 10.33 17.51
C LYS A 419 -6.67 11.59 17.91
N ALA A 420 -7.69 11.98 17.15
CA ALA A 420 -8.58 13.07 17.51
C ALA A 420 -9.39 12.75 18.77
N ARG A 421 -9.85 11.51 18.96
CA ARG A 421 -10.56 11.10 20.18
C ARG A 421 -9.67 11.11 21.42
N GLU A 422 -8.43 10.68 21.29
CA GLU A 422 -7.40 10.82 22.34
C GLU A 422 -7.19 12.31 22.70
N TYR A 423 -6.94 13.16 21.69
CA TYR A 423 -6.67 14.58 21.91
C TYR A 423 -7.86 15.37 22.51
N ILE A 424 -9.09 15.11 22.05
CA ILE A 424 -10.30 15.77 22.57
C ILE A 424 -10.70 15.25 23.97
N ALA A 425 -10.21 14.07 24.39
CA ALA A 425 -10.37 13.62 25.78
C ALA A 425 -9.44 14.39 26.74
N GLU A 426 -8.26 14.83 26.27
CA GLU A 426 -7.34 15.69 27.01
C GLU A 426 -7.76 17.18 26.95
N HIS A 427 -8.44 17.61 25.88
CA HIS A 427 -8.91 18.98 25.66
C HIS A 427 -10.43 19.07 25.46
N PRO A 428 -11.24 19.02 26.53
CA PRO A 428 -12.71 18.96 26.45
C PRO A 428 -13.40 20.28 26.03
N ASP A 429 -12.66 21.40 26.00
CA ASP A 429 -13.07 22.71 25.47
C ASP A 429 -13.08 22.74 23.93
N LEU A 430 -12.45 21.76 23.29
CA LEU A 430 -12.34 21.63 21.84
C LEU A 430 -13.35 20.65 21.26
N GLU A 431 -13.60 20.82 19.96
CA GLU A 431 -14.17 19.80 19.09
C GLU A 431 -13.35 19.65 17.81
N TRP A 432 -13.14 18.41 17.39
CA TRP A 432 -12.44 18.11 16.13
C TRP A 432 -13.35 18.40 14.93
N THR A 433 -12.79 19.02 13.91
CA THR A 433 -13.54 19.46 12.71
C THR A 433 -13.81 18.34 11.70
N GLY A 434 -13.28 17.13 11.92
CA GLY A 434 -13.30 16.04 10.94
C GLY A 434 -12.26 16.20 9.83
N HIS A 435 -11.27 17.08 10.00
CA HIS A 435 -10.19 17.32 9.04
C HIS A 435 -8.81 17.10 9.66
N TRP A 436 -7.89 16.61 8.85
CA TRP A 436 -6.49 16.37 9.19
C TRP A 436 -5.61 16.49 7.94
N THR A 437 -4.32 16.80 8.12
CA THR A 437 -3.35 16.98 7.02
C THR A 437 -1.97 16.46 7.41
N THR A 438 -1.29 15.73 6.53
CA THR A 438 0.11 15.31 6.72
C THR A 438 1.07 16.48 6.49
N THR A 439 1.71 16.98 7.54
CA THR A 439 2.72 18.05 7.46
C THR A 439 4.12 17.52 7.15
N SER A 440 4.39 16.24 7.43
CA SER A 440 5.60 15.55 6.98
C SER A 440 5.36 14.05 6.85
N VAL A 441 5.49 13.53 5.63
CA VAL A 441 5.18 12.12 5.29
C VAL A 441 5.92 11.16 6.22
N GLY A 442 5.14 10.33 6.94
CA GLY A 442 5.66 9.34 7.88
C GLY A 442 6.28 9.91 9.18
N ARG A 443 6.10 11.21 9.48
CA ARG A 443 6.64 11.85 10.70
C ARG A 443 5.64 12.67 11.50
N ALA A 444 4.84 13.51 10.84
CA ALA A 444 3.94 14.45 11.50
C ALA A 444 2.67 14.70 10.68
N SER A 445 1.56 14.88 11.39
CA SER A 445 0.23 15.14 10.84
C SER A 445 -0.55 16.00 11.83
N VAL A 446 -1.26 17.00 11.32
CA VAL A 446 -2.09 17.89 12.13
C VAL A 446 -3.57 17.54 12.03
N ILE A 447 -4.32 17.74 13.11
CA ILE A 447 -5.79 17.74 13.13
C ILE A 447 -6.32 19.16 13.30
N GLY A 448 -7.37 19.51 12.55
CA GLY A 448 -8.05 20.80 12.70
C GLY A 448 -9.09 20.74 13.83
N VAL A 449 -8.95 21.57 14.85
CA VAL A 449 -9.84 21.64 16.02
C VAL A 449 -10.39 23.06 16.19
N ARG A 450 -11.55 23.21 16.82
CA ARG A 450 -12.17 24.52 17.09
C ARG A 450 -12.85 24.55 18.46
N ASP A 451 -13.05 25.75 18.99
CA ASP A 451 -13.63 25.95 20.32
C ASP A 451 -15.12 25.56 20.32
N LYS A 452 -15.48 24.68 21.24
CA LYS A 452 -16.80 24.06 21.37
C LYS A 452 -17.90 25.08 21.70
N ALA A 453 -19.12 24.83 21.19
CA ALA A 453 -20.22 25.80 21.11
C ALA A 453 -20.54 26.53 22.43
#